data_AF-A0A1F6LRZ5-F1
#
_entry.id   AF-A0A1F6LRZ5-F1
#
_cell.length_a   1.000
_cell.length_b   1.000
_cell.length_c   1.000
_cell.angle_alpha   90.00
_cell.angle_beta   90.00
_cell.angle_gamma   90.00
#
_symmetry.space_group_name_H-M   'P 1'
#
loop_
_entity.id
_entity.type
_entity.pdbx_description
1 polymer ?
#
loop_
_entity_poly.entity_id
_entity_poly.type
_entity_poly.pdbx_seq_one_letter_code
_entity_poly.pdbx_strand_id
1 'polypeptide(L)'
;MKKIIGFVGHIASGKGAACDYFIEQHHAGYHKFSTMLADLCDRLYLPHNRDNLIRMSECIRHEFGEDTMARVIARDVDGDAHEIICVDGIRRLADIVELKKLPDFVLVYIEADVRTRFARLAARNEKVDDATKTFEQFLADEQRPTELSIDEVAAEAHLTLSNNGSIEEFHTALDALVQKP
;
A
#
# COMPACT_ATOMS: atom_id res chain seq x y z
N MET A 1 5.58 6.99 -21.62
CA MET A 1 5.10 7.64 -20.38
C MET A 1 4.93 6.54 -19.35
N LYS A 2 5.27 6.80 -18.09
CA LYS A 2 5.24 5.78 -17.03
C LYS A 2 3.82 5.66 -16.48
N LYS A 3 3.28 4.46 -16.32
CA LYS A 3 2.02 4.21 -15.61
C LYS A 3 2.31 4.01 -14.13
N ILE A 4 1.81 4.88 -13.27
CA ILE A 4 2.08 4.81 -11.83
C ILE A 4 0.79 4.39 -11.12
N ILE A 5 0.80 3.23 -10.48
CA ILE A 5 -0.39 2.65 -9.85
C ILE A 5 -0.17 2.63 -8.34
N GLY A 6 -0.87 3.50 -7.62
CA GLY A 6 -0.89 3.51 -6.16
C GLY A 6 -1.99 2.61 -5.61
N PHE A 7 -1.67 1.70 -4.69
CA PHE A 7 -2.67 0.82 -4.07
C PHE A 7 -3.02 1.28 -2.66
N VAL A 8 -4.32 1.43 -2.41
CA VAL A 8 -4.90 1.68 -1.09
C VAL A 8 -5.92 0.60 -0.74
N GLY A 9 -6.12 0.37 0.55
CA GLY A 9 -7.14 -0.53 1.07
C GLY A 9 -6.74 -1.21 2.37
N HIS A 10 -7.71 -1.83 3.03
CA HIS A 10 -7.54 -2.38 4.38
C HIS A 10 -6.54 -3.54 4.43
N ILE A 11 -6.10 -3.88 5.64
CA ILE A 11 -5.29 -5.08 5.87
C ILE A 11 -5.92 -6.32 5.21
N ALA A 12 -5.07 -7.15 4.58
CA ALA A 12 -5.44 -8.37 3.86
C ALA A 12 -6.41 -8.18 2.67
N SER A 13 -6.55 -6.97 2.12
CA SER A 13 -7.35 -6.73 0.91
C SER A 13 -6.74 -7.23 -0.41
N GLY A 14 -5.42 -7.47 -0.45
CA GLY A 14 -4.72 -7.97 -1.65
C GLY A 14 -3.80 -6.97 -2.35
N LYS A 15 -3.51 -5.81 -1.75
CA LYS A 15 -2.55 -4.82 -2.29
C LYS A 15 -1.17 -5.40 -2.61
N GLY A 16 -0.60 -6.17 -1.68
CA GLY A 16 0.70 -6.83 -1.87
C GLY A 16 0.63 -7.79 -3.06
N ALA A 17 -0.39 -8.66 -3.11
CA ALA A 17 -0.62 -9.57 -4.22
C ALA A 17 -0.78 -8.85 -5.57
N ALA A 18 -1.42 -7.67 -5.61
CA ALA A 18 -1.48 -6.86 -6.82
C ALA A 18 -0.10 -6.37 -7.26
N CYS A 19 0.73 -5.91 -6.32
CA CYS A 19 2.10 -5.49 -6.61
C CYS A 19 2.94 -6.67 -7.11
N ASP A 20 2.88 -7.82 -6.43
CA ASP A 20 3.58 -9.04 -6.82
C ASP A 20 3.17 -9.47 -8.25
N TYR A 21 1.87 -9.43 -8.55
CA TYR A 21 1.35 -9.71 -9.88
C TYR A 21 1.95 -8.78 -10.96
N PHE A 22 1.98 -7.47 -10.72
CA PHE A 22 2.57 -6.51 -11.66
C PHE A 22 4.09 -6.68 -11.82
N ILE A 23 4.81 -7.00 -10.74
CA ILE A 23 6.24 -7.29 -10.79
C ILE A 23 6.48 -8.54 -11.65
N GLU A 24 5.72 -9.60 -11.43
CA GLU A 24 5.90 -10.90 -12.11
C GLU A 24 5.46 -10.88 -13.57
N GLN A 25 4.30 -10.30 -13.87
CA GLN A 25 3.69 -10.36 -15.21
C GLN A 25 4.08 -9.18 -16.10
N HIS A 26 4.38 -8.03 -15.50
CA HIS A 26 4.58 -6.77 -16.23
C HIS A 26 5.95 -6.12 -15.98
N HIS A 27 6.83 -6.79 -15.22
CA HIS A 27 8.15 -6.25 -14.83
C HIS A 27 8.06 -4.86 -14.22
N ALA A 28 7.05 -4.64 -13.36
CA ALA A 28 6.84 -3.34 -12.75
C ALA A 28 7.92 -2.99 -11.71
N GLY A 29 8.25 -1.71 -11.62
CA GLY A 29 8.97 -1.15 -10.49
C GLY A 29 8.09 -1.18 -9.23
N TYR A 30 8.69 -1.29 -8.04
CA TYR A 30 7.97 -1.37 -6.78
C TYR A 30 8.55 -0.41 -5.74
N HIS A 31 7.71 0.49 -5.26
CA HIS A 31 8.05 1.45 -4.21
C HIS A 31 7.09 1.34 -3.05
N LYS A 32 7.62 1.24 -1.84
CA LYS A 32 6.83 1.12 -0.61
C LYS A 32 7.19 2.24 0.34
N PHE A 33 6.18 2.90 0.92
CA PHE A 33 6.39 3.99 1.89
C PHE A 33 7.29 3.60 3.07
N SER A 34 7.28 2.34 3.50
CA SER A 34 8.09 1.89 4.63
C SER A 34 9.57 1.66 4.30
N THR A 35 9.97 1.66 3.03
CA THR A 35 11.38 1.42 2.63
C THR A 35 12.29 2.49 3.23
N MET A 36 11.96 3.77 3.06
CA MET A 36 12.76 4.86 3.64
C MET A 36 12.84 4.80 5.17
N LEU A 37 11.79 4.27 5.83
CA LEU A 37 11.77 4.12 7.28
C LEU A 37 12.71 3.01 7.73
N ALA A 38 12.74 1.90 6.98
CA ALA A 38 13.67 0.80 7.20
C ALA A 38 15.12 1.26 7.00
N ASP A 39 15.41 2.03 5.94
CA ASP A 39 16.74 2.59 5.68
C ASP A 39 17.24 3.48 6.83
N LEU A 40 16.35 4.30 7.39
CA LEU A 40 16.65 5.15 8.54
C LEU A 40 16.83 4.32 9.83
N CYS A 41 16.01 3.30 10.04
CA CYS A 41 16.20 2.37 11.15
C CYS A 41 17.56 1.65 11.04
N ASP A 42 17.95 1.18 9.86
CA ASP A 42 19.26 0.58 9.60
C ASP A 42 20.38 1.56 9.91
N ARG A 43 20.24 2.81 9.45
CA ARG A 43 21.26 3.84 9.70
C ARG A 43 21.45 4.15 11.18
N LEU A 44 20.38 4.06 11.97
CA LEU A 44 20.39 4.29 13.41
C LEU A 44 20.62 3.01 14.23
N TYR A 45 20.82 1.87 13.58
CA TYR A 45 20.97 0.56 14.23
C TYR A 45 19.77 0.17 15.13
N LEU A 46 18.56 0.54 14.69
CA LEU A 46 17.31 0.21 15.37
C LEU A 46 16.70 -1.08 14.79
N PRO A 47 16.13 -1.97 15.64
CA PRO A 47 15.43 -3.15 15.15
C PRO A 47 14.26 -2.80 14.23
N HIS A 48 14.06 -3.60 13.17
CA HIS A 48 12.94 -3.48 12.23
C HIS A 48 11.65 -4.04 12.84
N ASN A 49 11.15 -3.38 13.87
CA ASN A 49 9.87 -3.69 14.47
C ASN A 49 8.84 -2.59 14.15
N ARG A 50 7.57 -2.95 14.27
CA ARG A 50 6.44 -2.07 13.95
C ARG A 50 6.51 -0.75 14.72
N ASP A 51 6.86 -0.78 15.99
CA ASP A 51 6.87 0.40 16.85
C ASP A 51 7.95 1.39 16.42
N ASN A 52 9.14 0.90 16.04
CA ASN A 52 10.22 1.73 15.53
C ASN A 52 9.86 2.38 14.19
N LEU A 53 9.23 1.64 13.27
CA LEU A 53 8.80 2.19 11.98
C LEU A 53 7.70 3.24 12.16
N ILE A 54 6.75 3.01 13.07
CA ILE A 54 5.70 4.01 13.38
C ILE A 54 6.33 5.28 13.95
N ARG A 55 7.20 5.14 14.96
CA ARG A 55 7.90 6.29 15.56
C ARG A 55 8.73 7.04 14.53
N MET A 56 9.43 6.34 13.64
CA MET A 56 10.21 6.97 12.56
C MET A 56 9.30 7.79 11.64
N SER A 57 8.16 7.21 11.21
CA SER A 57 7.18 7.91 10.39
C SER A 57 6.63 9.17 11.08
N GLU A 58 6.29 9.07 12.37
CA GLU A 58 5.79 10.19 13.17
C GLU A 58 6.84 11.30 13.31
N CYS A 59 8.10 10.96 13.65
CA CYS A 59 9.19 11.93 13.74
C CYS A 59 9.41 12.67 12.41
N ILE A 60 9.47 11.95 11.29
CA ILE A 60 9.70 12.56 9.97
C ILE A 60 8.58 13.54 9.62
N ARG A 61 7.34 13.15 9.86
CA ARG A 61 6.19 13.98 9.52
C ARG A 61 6.03 15.19 10.43
N HIS A 62 6.33 15.01 11.72
CA HIS A 62 6.33 16.11 12.67
C HIS A 62 7.39 17.17 12.33
N GLU A 63 8.62 16.74 12.03
CA GLU A 63 9.76 17.64 11.85
C GLU A 63 9.89 18.20 10.44
N PHE A 64 9.57 17.42 9.40
CA PHE A 64 9.80 17.78 7.99
C PHE A 64 8.50 17.99 7.18
N GLY A 65 7.35 17.73 7.79
CA GLY A 65 6.01 17.91 7.21
C GLY A 65 5.33 16.59 6.84
N GLU A 66 3.99 16.57 6.94
CA GLU A 66 3.16 15.38 6.73
C GLU A 66 3.33 14.74 5.34
N ASP A 67 3.67 15.51 4.32
CA ASP A 67 3.86 15.09 2.93
C ASP A 67 5.31 14.67 2.59
N THR A 68 6.22 14.68 3.58
CA THR A 68 7.65 14.34 3.36
C THR A 68 7.83 12.99 2.70
N MET A 69 7.11 11.98 3.17
CA MET A 69 7.21 10.63 2.61
C MET A 69 6.67 10.58 1.17
N ALA A 70 5.62 11.34 0.86
CA ALA A 70 5.09 11.45 -0.50
C ALA A 70 6.11 12.07 -1.46
N ARG A 71 6.83 13.11 -1.02
CA ARG A 71 7.92 13.72 -1.80
C ARG A 71 9.06 12.75 -2.09
N VAL A 72 9.39 11.87 -1.13
CA VAL A 72 10.43 10.84 -1.31
C VAL A 72 9.98 9.84 -2.38
N ILE A 73 8.81 9.23 -2.20
CA ILE A 73 8.28 8.24 -3.16
C ILE A 73 8.11 8.86 -4.55
N ALA A 74 7.63 10.09 -4.66
CA ALA A 74 7.50 10.76 -5.96
C ALA A 74 8.83 10.90 -6.69
N ARG A 75 9.93 11.15 -5.97
CA ARG A 75 11.28 11.20 -6.55
C ARG A 75 11.81 9.82 -6.92
N ASP A 76 11.54 8.81 -6.10
CA ASP A 76 11.96 7.43 -6.39
C ASP A 76 11.27 6.91 -7.66
N VAL A 77 9.97 7.19 -7.80
CA VAL A 77 9.16 6.89 -8.99
C VAL A 77 9.66 7.66 -10.22
N ASP A 78 10.03 8.93 -10.07
CA ASP A 78 10.59 9.74 -11.16
C ASP A 78 11.94 9.20 -11.65
N GLY A 79 12.77 8.68 -10.74
CA GLY A 79 14.07 8.06 -11.05
C GLY A 79 14.00 6.61 -11.55
N ASP A 80 12.85 5.94 -11.42
CA ASP A 80 12.68 4.53 -11.81
C ASP A 80 12.68 4.37 -13.35
N ALA A 81 13.32 3.34 -13.89
CA ALA A 81 13.37 3.09 -15.33
C ALA A 81 12.17 2.28 -15.87
N HIS A 82 11.36 1.67 -15.00
CA HIS A 82 10.25 0.81 -15.41
C HIS A 82 9.09 1.63 -16.04
N GLU A 83 8.40 1.02 -17.00
CA GLU A 83 7.23 1.63 -17.64
C GLU A 83 5.98 1.57 -16.76
N ILE A 84 5.86 0.56 -15.91
CA ILE A 84 4.80 0.41 -14.91
C ILE A 84 5.46 0.44 -13.54
N ILE A 85 4.88 1.21 -12.63
CA ILE A 85 5.40 1.37 -11.27
C ILE A 85 4.26 1.20 -10.27
N CYS A 86 4.43 0.29 -9.33
CA CYS A 86 3.50 0.07 -8.22
C CYS A 86 3.97 0.83 -6.97
N VAL A 87 3.05 1.57 -6.35
CA VAL A 87 3.28 2.26 -5.08
C VAL A 87 2.39 1.62 -4.00
N ASP A 88 3.01 1.07 -2.97
CA ASP A 88 2.35 0.40 -1.85
C ASP A 88 2.58 1.13 -0.52
N GLY A 89 1.69 0.88 0.44
CA GLY A 89 1.77 1.45 1.79
C GLY A 89 1.20 2.87 1.90
N ILE A 90 0.37 3.30 0.94
CA ILE A 90 -0.38 4.55 1.01
C ILE A 90 -1.44 4.44 2.12
N ARG A 91 -1.40 5.35 3.11
CA ARG A 91 -2.29 5.30 4.28
C ARG A 91 -2.95 6.62 4.64
N ARG A 92 -2.42 7.76 4.19
CA ARG A 92 -2.91 9.09 4.53
C ARG A 92 -3.13 9.94 3.30
N LEU A 93 -4.01 10.94 3.38
CA LEU A 93 -4.19 11.92 2.30
C LEU A 93 -2.88 12.62 1.94
N ALA A 94 -2.02 12.88 2.94
CA ALA A 94 -0.69 13.46 2.72
C ALA A 94 0.21 12.57 1.83
N ASP A 95 0.01 11.24 1.84
CA ASP A 95 0.82 10.30 1.05
C ASP A 95 0.55 10.42 -0.45
N ILE A 96 -0.63 10.91 -0.84
CA ILE A 96 -1.04 11.03 -2.25
C ILE A 96 -0.89 12.44 -2.82
N VAL A 97 -0.57 13.44 -1.99
CA VAL A 97 -0.49 14.85 -2.41
C VAL A 97 0.52 15.04 -3.54
N GLU A 98 1.72 14.48 -3.41
CA GLU A 98 2.77 14.59 -4.43
C GLU A 98 2.57 13.59 -5.57
N LEU A 99 2.05 12.40 -5.27
CA LEU A 99 1.79 11.38 -6.28
C LEU A 99 0.74 11.84 -7.29
N LYS A 100 -0.32 12.53 -6.84
CA LYS A 100 -1.35 13.12 -7.71
C LYS A 100 -0.85 14.17 -8.69
N LYS A 101 0.35 14.72 -8.47
CA LYS A 101 0.98 15.67 -9.40
C LYS A 101 1.76 14.98 -10.51
N LEU A 102 2.06 13.69 -10.35
CA LEU A 102 2.77 12.93 -11.36
C LEU A 102 1.82 12.62 -12.54
N PRO A 103 2.30 12.74 -13.79
CA PRO A 103 1.52 12.34 -14.95
C PRO A 103 1.21 10.83 -14.85
N ASP A 104 0.02 10.45 -15.29
CA ASP A 104 -0.42 9.05 -15.36
C ASP A 104 -0.41 8.27 -14.03
N PHE A 105 -0.49 9.00 -12.89
CA PHE A 105 -0.76 8.42 -11.58
C PHE A 105 -2.22 8.01 -11.44
N VAL A 106 -2.44 6.75 -11.03
CA VAL A 106 -3.75 6.18 -10.73
C VAL A 106 -3.72 5.56 -9.33
N LEU A 107 -4.39 6.21 -8.39
CA LEU A 107 -4.79 5.61 -7.11
C LEU A 107 -5.92 4.60 -7.33
N VAL A 108 -5.70 3.36 -6.90
CA VAL A 108 -6.64 2.24 -6.97
C VAL A 108 -6.94 1.73 -5.56
N TYR A 109 -8.21 1.73 -5.19
CA TYR A 109 -8.68 1.11 -3.96
C TYR A 109 -8.97 -0.37 -4.20
N ILE A 110 -8.30 -1.26 -3.47
CA ILE A 110 -8.61 -2.70 -3.47
C ILE A 110 -9.53 -2.99 -2.28
N GLU A 111 -10.78 -3.26 -2.61
CA GLU A 111 -11.84 -3.60 -1.67
C GLU A 111 -11.93 -5.13 -1.51
N ALA A 112 -12.08 -5.60 -0.27
CA ALA A 112 -12.41 -6.99 0.01
C ALA A 112 -13.25 -7.09 1.28
N ASP A 113 -14.18 -8.04 1.29
CA ASP A 113 -15.10 -8.25 2.39
C ASP A 113 -14.34 -8.59 3.67
N VAL A 114 -14.80 -8.05 4.81
CA VAL A 114 -14.18 -8.23 6.11
C VAL A 114 -13.94 -9.70 6.48
N ARG A 115 -14.87 -10.59 6.09
CA ARG A 115 -14.75 -12.04 6.30
C ARG A 115 -13.66 -12.66 5.43
N THR A 116 -13.58 -12.26 4.17
CA THR A 116 -12.54 -12.69 3.23
C THR A 116 -11.17 -12.22 3.70
N ARG A 117 -11.05 -10.97 4.14
CA ARG A 117 -9.80 -10.41 4.68
C ARG A 117 -9.36 -11.13 5.95
N PHE A 118 -10.27 -11.43 6.86
CA PHE A 118 -9.96 -12.22 8.06
C PHE A 118 -9.46 -13.63 7.71
N ALA A 119 -10.12 -14.33 6.79
CA ALA A 119 -9.68 -15.65 6.34
C ALA A 119 -8.27 -15.62 5.71
N ARG A 120 -7.97 -14.59 4.92
CA ARG A 120 -6.64 -14.37 4.33
C ARG A 120 -5.59 -14.03 5.38
N LEU A 121 -5.94 -13.24 6.40
CA LEU A 121 -5.03 -12.90 7.48
C LEU A 121 -4.55 -14.16 8.21
N ALA A 122 -5.47 -15.07 8.55
CA ALA A 122 -5.13 -16.33 9.20
C ALA A 122 -4.22 -17.22 8.33
N ALA A 123 -4.38 -17.17 7.00
CA ALA A 123 -3.59 -17.97 6.06
C ALA A 123 -2.20 -17.40 5.78
N ARG A 124 -2.00 -16.07 5.81
CA ARG A 124 -0.73 -15.45 5.37
C ARG A 124 0.43 -15.66 6.36
N ASN A 125 0.13 -15.88 7.65
CA ASN A 125 1.10 -16.11 8.73
C ASN A 125 2.32 -15.15 8.74
N GLU A 126 2.12 -13.91 8.30
CA GLU A 126 3.18 -12.91 8.13
C GLU A 126 3.66 -12.36 9.49
N LYS A 127 2.78 -12.40 10.49
CA LYS A 127 3.11 -12.15 11.89
C LYS A 127 2.85 -13.39 12.74
N VAL A 128 3.61 -13.52 13.82
CA VAL A 128 3.52 -14.63 14.78
C VAL A 128 2.10 -14.77 15.37
N ASP A 129 1.34 -13.67 15.46
CA ASP A 129 -0.03 -13.64 16.00
C ASP A 129 -1.13 -13.82 14.94
N ASP A 130 -0.81 -13.76 13.64
CA ASP A 130 -1.81 -13.73 12.55
C ASP A 130 -2.67 -15.01 12.54
N ALA A 131 -2.07 -16.19 12.77
CA ALA A 131 -2.78 -17.48 12.79
C ALA A 131 -3.66 -17.70 14.03
N THR A 132 -3.39 -16.99 15.14
CA THR A 132 -4.10 -17.14 16.41
C THR A 132 -5.10 -16.01 16.67
N LYS A 133 -5.18 -15.03 15.77
CA LYS A 133 -6.02 -13.83 15.96
C LYS A 133 -7.49 -14.17 15.79
N THR A 134 -8.29 -13.76 16.77
CA THR A 134 -9.75 -13.91 16.71
C THR A 134 -10.38 -12.88 15.78
N PHE A 135 -11.58 -13.15 15.28
CA PHE A 135 -12.31 -12.19 14.44
C PHE A 135 -12.61 -10.88 15.18
N GLU A 136 -12.86 -10.93 16.48
CA GLU A 136 -13.09 -9.73 17.31
C GLU A 136 -11.83 -8.87 17.42
N GLN A 137 -10.66 -9.49 17.64
CA GLN A 137 -9.38 -8.78 17.64
C GLN A 137 -9.05 -8.20 16.27
N PHE A 138 -9.41 -8.89 15.19
CA PHE A 138 -9.28 -8.37 13.84
C PHE A 138 -10.14 -7.11 13.63
N LEU A 139 -11.41 -7.14 14.03
CA LEU A 139 -12.29 -5.97 13.97
C LEU A 139 -11.76 -4.80 14.82
N ALA A 140 -11.17 -5.08 15.98
CA ALA A 140 -10.53 -4.07 16.82
C ALA A 140 -9.30 -3.45 16.14
N ASP A 141 -8.53 -4.24 15.39
CA ASP A 141 -7.40 -3.74 14.60
C ASP A 141 -7.83 -2.79 13.47
N GLU A 142 -9.05 -2.95 12.94
CA GLU A 142 -9.62 -2.04 11.92
C GLU A 142 -9.96 -0.66 12.48
N GLN A 143 -10.15 -0.55 13.79
CA GLN A 143 -10.43 0.73 14.45
C GLN A 143 -9.15 1.51 14.77
N ARG A 144 -7.97 0.99 14.42
CA ARG A 144 -6.71 1.72 14.62
C ARG A 144 -6.67 2.94 13.70
N PRO A 145 -6.07 4.07 14.12
CA PRO A 145 -6.03 5.30 13.33
C PRO A 145 -5.47 5.11 11.90
N THR A 146 -4.50 4.21 11.73
CA THR A 146 -3.88 3.91 10.43
C THR A 146 -4.77 3.13 9.46
N GLU A 147 -5.85 2.52 9.96
CA GLU A 147 -6.86 1.84 9.14
C GLU A 147 -8.06 2.77 8.92
N LEU A 148 -8.43 3.62 9.89
CA LEU A 148 -9.46 4.66 9.70
C LEU A 148 -9.09 5.66 8.60
N SER A 149 -7.80 6.02 8.48
CA SER A 149 -7.34 6.91 7.43
C SER A 149 -7.38 6.29 6.03
N ILE A 150 -7.55 4.96 5.92
CA ILE A 150 -7.66 4.28 4.62
C ILE A 150 -8.96 4.67 3.93
N ASP A 151 -10.06 4.80 4.66
CA ASP A 151 -11.35 5.18 4.09
C ASP A 151 -11.29 6.58 3.47
N GLU A 152 -10.61 7.51 4.14
CA GLU A 152 -10.37 8.87 3.63
C GLU A 152 -9.56 8.86 2.33
N VAL A 153 -8.53 8.01 2.24
CA VAL A 153 -7.71 7.89 1.02
C VAL A 153 -8.45 7.12 -0.07
N ALA A 154 -9.24 6.10 0.28
CA ALA A 154 -10.03 5.32 -0.65
C ALA A 154 -11.10 6.18 -1.33
N ALA A 155 -11.66 7.18 -0.63
CA ALA A 155 -12.56 8.17 -1.22
C ALA A 155 -11.90 9.01 -2.34
N GLU A 156 -10.58 9.11 -2.35
CA GLU A 156 -9.80 9.80 -3.38
C GLU A 156 -9.33 8.88 -4.51
N ALA A 157 -9.69 7.58 -4.48
CA ALA A 157 -9.30 6.62 -5.50
C ALA A 157 -9.99 6.92 -6.83
N HIS A 158 -9.24 6.78 -7.93
CA HIS A 158 -9.79 6.94 -9.27
C HIS A 158 -10.63 5.72 -9.67
N LEU A 159 -10.30 4.55 -9.10
CA LEU A 159 -10.91 3.26 -9.40
C LEU A 159 -10.97 2.41 -8.13
N THR A 160 -12.01 1.60 -8.03
CA THR A 160 -12.14 0.56 -7.01
C THR A 160 -12.13 -0.81 -7.68
N LEU A 161 -11.30 -1.72 -7.18
CA LEU A 161 -11.24 -3.12 -7.59
C LEU A 161 -11.73 -4.01 -6.45
N SER A 162 -12.73 -4.84 -6.74
CA SER A 162 -13.20 -5.87 -5.81
C SER A 162 -12.28 -7.09 -5.88
N ASN A 163 -11.79 -7.54 -4.73
CA ASN A 163 -11.01 -8.76 -4.57
C ASN A 163 -11.79 -9.77 -3.69
N ASN A 164 -13.05 -9.98 -4.05
CA ASN A 164 -13.95 -10.98 -3.45
C ASN A 164 -14.14 -12.23 -4.32
N GLY A 165 -13.67 -12.19 -5.56
CA GLY A 165 -13.76 -13.26 -6.54
C GLY A 165 -12.60 -14.24 -6.50
N SER A 166 -12.42 -14.97 -7.61
CA SER A 166 -11.28 -15.85 -7.82
C SER A 166 -9.99 -15.07 -8.09
N ILE A 167 -8.85 -15.76 -8.01
CA ILE A 167 -7.55 -15.13 -8.31
C ILE A 167 -7.46 -14.74 -9.79
N GLU A 168 -8.07 -15.51 -10.69
CA GLU A 168 -8.14 -15.22 -12.12
C GLU A 168 -8.98 -13.98 -12.42
N GLU A 169 -10.11 -13.81 -11.73
CA GLU A 169 -10.93 -12.59 -11.81
C GLU A 169 -10.15 -11.37 -11.31
N PHE A 170 -9.40 -11.52 -10.21
CA PHE A 170 -8.54 -10.46 -9.70
C PHE A 170 -7.43 -10.09 -10.68
N HIS A 171 -6.71 -11.07 -11.24
CA HIS A 171 -5.66 -10.84 -12.24
C HIS A 171 -6.21 -10.15 -13.50
N THR A 172 -7.38 -10.59 -14.00
CA THR A 172 -8.04 -9.94 -15.14
C THR A 172 -8.35 -8.47 -14.86
N ALA A 173 -8.79 -8.17 -13.63
CA ALA A 173 -9.06 -6.79 -13.22
C ALA A 173 -7.79 -5.93 -13.11
N LEU A 174 -6.66 -6.52 -12.71
CA LEU A 174 -5.36 -5.85 -12.69
C LEU A 174 -4.85 -5.57 -14.11
N ASP A 175 -4.94 -6.53 -15.03
CA ASP A 175 -4.55 -6.33 -16.43
C ASP A 175 -5.32 -5.17 -17.11
N ALA A 176 -6.58 -4.97 -16.73
CA ALA A 176 -7.38 -3.86 -17.25
C ALA A 176 -6.84 -2.47 -16.82
N LEU A 177 -6.00 -2.38 -15.78
CA LEU A 177 -5.39 -1.12 -15.35
C LEU A 177 -4.28 -0.64 -16.29
N VAL A 178 -3.59 -1.57 -16.96
CA VAL A 178 -2.48 -1.28 -17.87
C VAL A 178 -2.92 -1.17 -19.33
N GLN A 179 -4.06 -1.76 -19.69
CA GLN A 179 -4.59 -1.70 -21.06
C GLN A 179 -5.34 -0.42 -21.42
N LYS A 180 -5.70 0.42 -20.44
CA LYS A 180 -6.43 1.67 -20.71
C LYS A 180 -5.46 2.77 -21.21
N PRO A 181 -5.68 3.31 -22.42
CA PRO A 181 -4.86 4.38 -23.01
C PRO A 181 -4.98 5.68 -22.23
#